data_AF-A0A3C1RSV1-F1
#
_entry.id   AF-A0A3C1RSV1-F1
#
_cell.length_a   1.000
_cell.length_b   1.000
_cell.length_c   1.000
_cell.angle_alpha   90.00
_cell.angle_beta   90.00
_cell.angle_gamma   90.00
#
_symmetry.space_group_name_H-M   'P 1'
#
loop_
_entity.id
_entity.type
_entity.pdbx_description
1 polymer ?
#
loop_
_entity_poly.entity_id
_entity_poly.type
_entity_poly.pdbx_seq_one_letter_code
_entity_poly.pdbx_strand_id
1 'polypeptide(L)' 'MKIIELIEHQPKFFKPEELEEAIADIIYHNYSKYIDIEYPSPKTQKQYKLTVKSYVGFIP' A
#
# COMPACT_ATOMS: atom_id res chain seq x y z
N MET A 1 -7.26 15.61 -1.56
CA MET A 1 -7.11 14.43 -2.44
C MET A 1 -5.64 14.04 -2.39
N LYS A 2 -5.31 12.85 -1.87
CA LYS A 2 -3.92 12.40 -1.72
C LYS A 2 -3.66 11.33 -2.77
N ILE A 3 -2.84 11.64 -3.77
CA ILE A 3 -2.51 10.70 -4.85
C ILE A 3 -1.32 9.85 -4.38
N ILE A 4 -1.50 8.53 -4.35
CA ILE A 4 -0.42 7.60 -4.01
C ILE A 4 0.10 6.98 -5.30
N GLU A 5 1.29 7.39 -5.71
CA GLU A 5 2.00 6.80 -6.85
C GLU A 5 2.75 5.53 -6.42
N LEU A 6 2.48 4.41 -7.07
CA LEU A 6 3.17 3.14 -6.90
C LEU A 6 3.80 2.72 -8.25
N ILE A 7 5.01 2.17 -8.20
CA ILE A 7 5.72 1.65 -9.37
C ILE A 7 5.64 0.13 -9.35
N GLU A 8 5.44 -0.49 -10.52
CA GLU A 8 5.33 -1.94 -10.66
C GLU A 8 6.55 -2.66 -10.07
N HIS A 9 6.29 -3.71 -9.26
CA HIS A 9 7.30 -4.49 -8.53
C HIS A 9 8.19 -3.71 -7.55
N GLN A 10 7.97 -2.42 -7.34
CA GLN A 10 8.71 -1.63 -6.35
C GLN A 10 7.89 -1.48 -5.08
N PRO A 11 8.37 -2.04 -3.95
CA PRO A 11 7.69 -1.85 -2.68
C PRO A 11 7.84 -0.39 -2.23
N LYS A 12 6.72 0.24 -1.88
CA LYS A 12 6.69 1.58 -1.30
C LYS A 12 6.29 1.48 0.17
N PHE A 13 7.05 2.17 1.00
CA PHE A 13 6.83 2.20 2.44
C PHE A 13 6.10 3.47 2.82
N PHE A 14 5.14 3.34 3.73
CA PHE A 14 4.40 4.47 4.29
C PHE A 14 4.40 4.32 5.80
N LYS A 15 4.70 5.41 6.51
CA LYS A 15 4.49 5.44 7.94
C LYS A 15 3.00 5.45 8.27
N PRO A 16 2.60 5.09 9.50
CA PRO A 16 1.21 5.18 9.95
C PRO A 16 0.61 6.59 9.88
N GLU A 17 1.45 7.63 9.93
CA GLU A 17 1.06 9.04 9.72
C GLU A 17 0.82 9.39 8.25
N GLU A 18 1.33 8.58 7.31
CA GLU A 18 1.25 8.82 5.87
C GLU A 18 0.14 7.99 5.20
N LEU A 19 -0.20 6.83 5.75
CA LEU A 19 -1.27 5.97 5.28
C LEU A 19 -2.19 5.63 6.46
N GLU A 20 -3.38 6.21 6.46
CA GLU A 20 -4.41 5.90 7.44
C GLU A 20 -4.80 4.42 7.35
N GLU A 21 -5.02 3.79 8.50
CA GLU A 21 -5.40 2.37 8.59
C GLU A 21 -6.67 2.08 7.79
N ALA A 22 -7.66 2.97 7.82
CA ALA A 22 -8.88 2.84 7.01
C ALA A 22 -8.59 2.77 5.50
N ILE A 23 -7.57 3.48 5.00
CA ILE A 23 -7.17 3.42 3.58
C ILE A 23 -6.43 2.10 3.32
N ALA A 24 -5.57 1.66 4.23
CA ALA A 24 -4.89 0.36 4.16
C ALA A 24 -5.90 -0.79 4.08
N ASP A 25 -6.96 -0.74 4.88
CA ASP A 25 -8.05 -1.72 4.89
C ASP A 25 -8.83 -1.73 3.57
N ILE A 26 -9.13 -0.55 3.02
CA ILE A 26 -9.78 -0.42 1.70
C ILE A 26 -8.90 -1.03 0.61
N ILE A 27 -7.59 -0.77 0.63
CA ILE A 27 -6.64 -1.34 -0.32
C ILE A 27 -6.61 -2.86 -0.20
N TYR A 28 -6.53 -3.38 1.02
CA TYR A 28 -6.55 -4.82 1.27
C TYR A 28 -7.84 -5.48 0.77
N HIS A 29 -8.99 -4.90 1.09
CA HIS A 29 -10.29 -5.50 0.77
C HIS A 29 -10.62 -5.42 -0.73
N ASN A 30 -10.38 -4.25 -1.35
CA ASN A 30 -10.85 -3.98 -2.70
C ASN A 30 -9.78 -4.21 -3.78
N TYR A 31 -8.50 -4.14 -3.41
CA TYR A 31 -7.39 -4.13 -4.37
C TYR A 31 -6.31 -5.19 -4.09
N SER A 32 -6.53 -6.16 -3.18
CA SER A 32 -5.57 -7.25 -2.87
C SER A 32 -5.16 -8.11 -4.06
N LYS A 33 -5.99 -8.17 -5.10
CA LYS A 33 -5.67 -8.81 -6.39
C LYS A 33 -4.50 -8.12 -7.11
N TYR A 34 -4.36 -6.82 -6.90
CA TYR A 34 -3.45 -5.93 -7.62
C TYR A 34 -2.28 -5.45 -6.76
N ILE A 35 -2.50 -5.32 -5.45
CA ILE A 35 -1.58 -4.73 -4.50
C ILE A 35 -1.45 -5.66 -3.30
N ASP A 36 -0.24 -6.06 -2.97
CA ASP A 36 0.07 -6.61 -1.65
C ASP A 36 0.28 -5.48 -0.66
N ILE A 37 -0.32 -5.62 0.51
CA ILE A 37 -0.09 -4.74 1.65
C ILE A 37 0.40 -5.57 2.84
N GLU A 38 1.57 -5.22 3.36
CA GLU A 38 2.07 -5.70 4.66
C GLU A 38 1.85 -4.58 5.70
N TYR A 39 1.18 -4.91 6.80
CA TYR A 39 0.88 -3.99 7.89
C TYR A 39 2.13 -3.68 8.75
N PRO A 40 2.13 -2.56 9.50
CA PRO A 40 3.18 -2.19 10.42
C PRO A 40 3.53 -3.32 11.40
N SER A 41 4.75 -3.80 11.29
CA SER A 41 5.30 -4.86 12.15
C SER A 41 6.78 -4.60 12.40
N PRO A 42 7.42 -5.28 13.37
CA PRO A 42 8.87 -5.19 13.55
C PRO A 42 9.64 -5.52 12.26
N LYS A 43 9.12 -6.45 11.44
CA LYS A 43 9.70 -6.84 10.14
C LYS A 43 9.68 -5.71 9.11
N THR A 44 8.65 -4.86 9.14
CA THR A 44 8.50 -3.71 8.24
C THR A 44 8.97 -2.40 8.88
N GLN A 45 9.73 -2.47 9.98
CA GLN A 45 10.17 -1.30 10.74
C GLN A 45 9.01 -0.37 11.15
N LYS A 46 7.85 -0.96 11.51
CA LYS A 46 6.62 -0.25 11.88
C LYS A 46 6.02 0.61 10.76
N GLN A 47 6.25 0.25 9.49
CA GLN A 47 5.68 0.92 8.32
C GLN A 47 4.75 -0.02 7.54
N TYR A 48 3.77 0.55 6.85
CA TYR A 48 3.06 -0.13 5.78
C TYR A 48 4.01 -0.35 4.62
N LYS A 49 3.87 -1.49 3.94
CA LYS A 49 4.57 -1.76 2.70
C LYS A 49 3.56 -2.17 1.64
N LEU A 50 3.42 -1.34 0.61
CA LEU A 50 2.56 -1.60 -0.54
C LEU A 50 3.43 -2.07 -1.70
N THR A 51 3.08 -3.19 -2.32
CA THR A 51 3.78 -3.74 -3.48
C THR A 51 2.78 -4.04 -4.58
N VAL A 52 2.99 -3.45 -5.76
CA VAL A 52 2.15 -3.73 -6.92
C VAL A 52 2.53 -5.10 -7.50
N LYS A 53 1.54 -5.99 -7.63
CA LYS A 53 1.70 -7.35 -8.17
C LYS A 53 1.81 -7.38 -9.69
N SER A 54 1.14 -6.47 -10.37
CA SER A 54 1.10 -6.31 -11.84
C SER A 54 0.51 -4.95 -12.17
N TYR A 55 0.84 -4.37 -13.33
CA TYR A 55 0.41 -3.04 -13.80
C TYR A 55 -0.98 -2.60 -13.31
N VAL A 56 -0.99 -1.70 -12.31
CA VAL A 56 -2.19 -1.02 -11.83
C VAL A 56 -2.08 0.42 -12.31
N GLY A 57 -2.73 0.72 -13.42
CA GLY A 57 -3.03 2.11 -13.76
C GLY A 57 -3.99 2.68 -12.71
N PHE A 58 -3.59 3.81 -12.11
CA PHE A 58 -4.34 4.73 -11.25
C PHE A 58 -5.38 4.12 -10.28
N ILE A 59 -5.10 4.15 -8.98
CA ILE A 59 -6.07 3.87 -7.91
C ILE A 59 -6.71 5.22 -7.53
N PRO A 60 -8.01 5.43 -7.75
CA PRO A 60 -8.71 6.68 -7.46
C PRO A 60 -8.86 6.98 -5.96
#